data_AF-A0A2N9VQQ8-F1
#
_entry.id   AF-A0A2N9VQQ8-F1
#
_cell.length_a   1.000
_cell.length_b   1.000
_cell.length_c   1.000
_cell.angle_alpha   90.00
_cell.angle_beta   90.00
_cell.angle_gamma   90.00
#
_symmetry.space_group_name_H-M   'P 1'
#
loop_
_entity.id
_entity.type
_entity.pdbx_description
1 polymer ?
#
loop_
_entity_poly.entity_id
_entity_poly.type
_entity_poly.pdbx_seq_one_letter_code
_entity_poly.pdbx_strand_id
1 'polypeptide(L)' 'MLVRVACRRCKKVGFFVASDLATVNGHDRTFKSLKFRCKECNVVDCEVMPFEDDRDRVHTKRVIWRPVQM' A
#
# COMPACT_ATOMS: atom_id res chain seq x y z
N MET A 1 8.98 -0.78 -7.28
CA MET A 1 7.79 -1.18 -6.51
C MET A 1 7.49 -0.11 -5.46
N LEU A 2 6.25 0.35 -5.40
CA LEU A 2 5.79 1.27 -4.36
C LEU A 2 5.01 0.52 -3.28
N VAL A 3 4.89 1.16 -2.13
CA VAL A 3 4.03 0.73 -1.03
C VAL A 3 2.99 1.83 -0.83
N ARG A 4 1.73 1.49 -1.03
CA ARG A 4 0.58 2.37 -0.75
C ARG A 4 0.18 2.20 0.70
N VAL A 5 0.07 3.32 1.41
CA VAL A 5 -0.39 3.38 2.80
C VAL A 5 -1.65 4.23 2.85
N ALA A 6 -2.75 3.68 3.35
CA ALA A 6 -4.01 4.39 3.51
C ALA A 6 -4.43 4.45 4.98
N CYS A 7 -4.70 5.65 5.50
CA CYS A 7 -5.25 5.76 6.86
C CYS A 7 -6.68 5.22 6.88
N ARG A 8 -7.00 4.30 7.80
CA ARG A 8 -8.35 3.72 7.85
C ARG A 8 -9.41 4.70 8.32
N ARG A 9 -9.02 5.75 9.08
CA ARG A 9 -9.92 6.81 9.57
C ARG A 9 -10.24 7.87 8.51
N CYS A 10 -9.24 8.61 8.04
CA CYS A 10 -9.46 9.73 7.11
C CYS A 10 -9.30 9.37 5.63
N LYS A 11 -8.97 8.11 5.31
CA LYS A 11 -8.77 7.59 3.94
C LYS A 11 -7.67 8.27 3.11
N LYS A 12 -6.93 9.23 3.68
CA LYS A 12 -5.75 9.83 3.05
C LYS A 12 -4.70 8.75 2.75
N VAL A 13 -4.05 8.89 1.61
CA VAL A 13 -3.10 7.91 1.05
C VAL A 13 -1.72 8.55 0.92
N GLY A 14 -0.68 7.78 1.22
CA GLY A 14 0.71 8.08 0.90
C GLY A 14 1.36 6.93 0.14
N PHE A 15 2.44 7.22 -0.58
CA PHE A 15 3.23 6.24 -1.31
C PHE A 15 4.69 6.34 -0.88
N PHE A 16 5.31 5.18 -0.73
CA PHE A 16 6.71 5.06 -0.32
C PHE A 16 7.42 4.08 -1.25
N VAL A 17 8.70 4.31 -1.49
CA VAL A 17 9.54 3.34 -2.20
C VAL A 17 9.84 2.19 -1.23
N ALA A 18 9.66 0.95 -1.70
CA ALA A 18 9.85 -0.23 -0.84
C ALA A 18 11.29 -0.37 -0.34
N SER A 19 12.28 0.00 -1.16
CA SER A 19 13.70 -0.02 -0.77
C SER A 19 13.97 0.92 0.40
N ASP A 20 13.40 2.12 0.38
CA ASP A 20 13.62 3.12 1.44
C ASP A 20 13.02 2.63 2.76
N LEU A 21 11.85 1.99 2.70
CA LEU A 21 11.23 1.36 3.87
C LEU A 21 12.08 0.22 4.42
N ALA A 22 12.70 -0.59 3.56
CA ALA A 22 13.58 -1.69 3.97
C ALA A 22 14.87 -1.18 4.63
N THR A 23 15.46 -0.10 4.11
CA THR A 23 16.63 0.56 4.72
C THR A 23 16.35 1.01 6.16
N VAL A 24 15.12 1.47 6.44
CA VAL A 24 14.74 1.95 7.77
C VAL A 24 14.27 0.83 8.70
N ASN A 25 13.57 -0.18 8.19
CA ASN A 25 12.86 -1.18 9.01
C ASN A 25 13.48 -2.59 9.00
N GLY A 26 14.52 -2.80 8.18
CA GLY A 26 15.06 -4.12 7.86
C GLY A 26 14.43 -4.73 6.61
N HIS A 27 15.20 -5.57 5.91
CA HIS A 27 14.80 -6.20 4.64
C HIS A 27 13.89 -7.44 4.81
N ASP A 28 13.70 -7.92 6.02
CA ASP A 28 12.95 -9.14 6.36
C ASP A 28 11.48 -8.87 6.76
N ARG A 29 11.05 -7.61 6.71
CA ARG A 29 9.70 -7.19 7.12
C ARG A 29 8.67 -7.47 6.02
N THR A 30 7.49 -7.92 6.44
CA THR A 30 6.31 -8.00 5.57
C THR A 30 5.54 -6.67 5.56
N PHE A 31 4.84 -6.34 4.47
CA PHE A 31 4.05 -5.10 4.38
C PHE A 31 3.05 -4.92 5.52
N LYS A 32 2.42 -6.03 5.98
CA LYS A 32 1.46 -6.02 7.09
C LYS A 32 2.10 -5.65 8.44
N SER A 33 3.41 -5.87 8.58
CA SER A 33 4.16 -5.54 9.80
C SER A 33 4.57 -4.07 9.89
N LEU A 34 4.58 -3.36 8.75
CA LEU A 34 4.92 -1.94 8.71
C LEU A 34 3.86 -1.09 9.43
N LYS A 35 4.32 -0.14 10.24
CA LYS A 35 3.46 0.75 11.01
C LYS A 35 3.66 2.19 10.55
N PHE A 36 2.57 2.86 10.21
CA PHE A 36 2.57 4.27 9.84
C PHE A 36 1.63 5.04 10.75
N ARG A 37 2.07 6.24 11.17
CA ARG A 37 1.24 7.17 11.93
C ARG A 37 0.66 8.20 10.97
N CYS A 38 -0.66 8.34 10.95
CA CYS A 38 -1.31 9.39 10.17
C CYS A 38 -1.00 10.75 10.82
N LYS A 39 -0.42 11.70 10.06
CA LYS A 39 -0.12 13.05 10.55
C LYS A 39 -1.36 13.82 10.99
N GLU A 40 -2.50 13.56 10.34
CA GLU A 40 -3.75 14.30 10.55
C GLU A 40 -4.56 13.73 11.72
N CYS A 41 -4.65 12.40 11.81
CA CYS A 41 -5.43 11.73 12.85
C CYS A 41 -4.60 11.31 14.06
N ASN A 42 -3.27 11.39 13.98
CA ASN A 42 -2.30 10.94 14.99
C ASN A 42 -2.47 9.48 15.45
N VAL A 43 -3.00 8.60 14.59
CA VAL A 43 -3.25 7.17 14.90
C VAL A 43 -2.38 6.25 14.06
N VAL A 44 -2.08 5.07 14.60
CA VAL A 44 -1.36 3.99 13.91
C VAL A 44 -2.37 2.96 13.40
N ASP A 45 -3.31 3.44 12.59
CA ASP A 45 -4.37 2.65 11.99
C ASP A 45 -4.40 2.88 10.47
N CYS A 46 -3.65 2.05 9.77
CA CYS A 46 -3.44 2.15 8.33
C CYS A 46 -3.50 0.77 7.65
N GLU A 47 -3.97 0.77 6.41
CA GLU A 47 -3.80 -0.32 5.47
C GLU A 47 -2.51 -0.10 4.66
N VAL A 48 -1.69 -1.14 4.55
CA VAL A 48 -0.42 -1.12 3.81
C VAL A 48 -0.48 -2.20 2.75
N MET A 49 -0.27 -1.82 1.49
CA MET A 49 -0.34 -2.71 0.35
C MET A 49 0.79 -2.43 -0.65
N PRO A 50 1.33 -3.45 -1.33
CA PRO A 50 2.18 -3.22 -2.48
C PRO A 50 1.37 -2.51 -3.58
N PHE A 51 2.04 -1.60 -4.28
CA PHE A 51 1.47 -0.87 -5.40
C PHE A 51 2.47 -0.87 -6.54
N GLU A 52 2.03 -1.37 -7.69
CA GLU A 52 2.74 -1.22 -8.95
C GLU A 52 2.19 0.01 -9.64
N ASP A 53 3.09 0.94 -9.94
CA ASP A 53 2.76 2.14 -10.67
C ASP A 53 2.69 1.80 -12.16
N ASP A 54 1.49 1.49 -12.62
CA ASP A 54 1.22 0.91 -13.94
C ASP A 54 1.23 1.96 -15.06
N ARG A 55 2.00 3.05 -14.90
CA ARG A 55 2.04 4.19 -15.85
C ARG A 55 2.49 3.79 -17.26
N ASP A 56 3.26 2.70 -17.40
CA ASP A 56 3.66 2.13 -18.69
C ASP A 56 2.61 1.18 -19.30
N ARG A 57 1.59 0.75 -18.55
CA ARG A 57 0.49 -0.09 -19.06
C ARG A 57 -0.72 0.76 -19.43
N VAL A 58 -0.61 1.48 -20.54
CA VAL A 58 -1.78 2.09 -21.24
C VAL A 58 -2.78 1.01 -21.71
N HIS A 59 -2.38 -0.26 -21.74
CA HIS A 59 -3.19 -1.35 -22.27
C HIS A 59 -3.13 -2.59 -21.36
N THR A 60 -4.20 -2.85 -20.58
CA THR A 60 -4.87 -4.16 -20.36
C THR A 60 -5.58 -4.24 -18.99
N LYS A 61 -6.68 -3.50 -18.83
CA LYS A 61 -7.72 -3.90 -17.85
C LYS A 61 -8.65 -4.94 -18.47
N ARG A 62 -8.15 -6.16 -18.68
CA ARG A 62 -9.05 -7.32 -18.89
C ARG A 62 -9.38 -7.87 -17.51
N VAL A 63 -10.55 -7.50 -17.00
CA VAL A 63 -11.06 -8.09 -15.76
C VAL A 63 -11.49 -9.52 -16.07
N ILE A 64 -10.70 -10.51 -15.62
CA ILE A 64 -10.97 -11.96 -15.83
C ILE A 64 -11.79 -12.55 -14.67
N TRP A 65 -12.10 -11.75 -13.65
CA TRP A 65 -12.75 -12.20 -12.43
C TRP A 65 -14.27 -12.04 -12.50
N ARG A 66 -15.02 -13.08 -12.11
CA ARG A 66 -16.48 -13.05 -11.88
C ARG A 66 -16.74 -13.26 -10.38
N PRO A 67 -17.65 -12.47 -9.76
CA PRO A 67 -18.01 -12.69 -8.35
C PRO A 67 -18.65 -14.07 -8.17
N VAL A 68 -18.27 -14.76 -7.09
CA VAL A 68 -18.86 -16.03 -6.67
C VAL A 68 -19.58 -15.80 -5.36
N GLN A 69 -20.83 -16.25 -5.27
CA GLN A 69 -21.62 -16.19 -4.04
C GLN A 69 -21.21 -17.39 -3.17
N MET A 70 -20.80 -17.13 -1.92
CA MET A 70 -20.59 -18.18 -0.90
C MET A 70 -21.92 -18.52 -0.23
#